data_AF-A0A9C7RLV6-F1
#
_entry.id   AF-A0A9C7RLV6-F1
#
_cell.length_a   1.000
_cell.length_b   1.000
_cell.length_c   1.000
_cell.angle_alpha   90.00
_cell.angle_beta   90.00
_cell.angle_gamma   90.00
#
_symmetry.space_group_name_H-M   'P 1'
#
loop_
_entity.id
_entity.type
_entity.pdbx_description
1 polymer ?
#
loop_
_entity_poly.entity_id
_entity_poly.type
_entity_poly.pdbx_seq_one_letter_code
_entity_poly.pdbx_strand_id
1 'polypeptide(L)'
;MILKKAVIITIGSELLKGIILDRNSKYLCDQLKKLGYDVVKTVSVGDDIDSIVREVRRAIEEADLVVTSGGLGPTKDDKTREGIAVALNKKLIMDHDLKSRIEKRVREFYSGKIPGNISKQAEVIEGAEVLENTVGSAPGQLVNVENKAVLILPGPPRELIPMFEAVKEKLRTENAFYERTMSFYGIPEAKLEEE
;
A
#
# COMPACT_ATOMS: atom_id res chain seq x y z
N MET A 1 5.36 21.63 -15.89
CA MET A 1 4.76 20.27 -15.89
C MET A 1 4.26 20.02 -14.49
N ILE A 2 2.97 19.73 -14.28
CA ILE A 2 2.46 19.43 -12.93
C ILE A 2 2.75 17.97 -12.65
N LEU A 3 3.61 17.74 -11.67
CA LEU A 3 3.95 16.43 -11.15
C LEU A 3 2.70 15.76 -10.57
N LYS A 4 2.43 14.50 -10.96
CA LYS A 4 1.42 13.70 -10.27
C LYS A 4 1.91 13.42 -8.86
N LYS A 5 1.03 13.54 -7.88
CA LYS A 5 1.37 13.40 -6.47
C LYS A 5 1.01 12.02 -5.95
N ALA A 6 1.81 11.51 -5.03
CA ALA A 6 1.51 10.30 -4.29
C ALA A 6 1.61 10.50 -2.77
N VAL A 7 0.77 9.79 -2.02
CA VAL A 7 0.83 9.68 -0.56
C VAL A 7 0.99 8.21 -0.20
N ILE A 8 1.88 7.92 0.74
CA ILE A 8 2.05 6.57 1.30
C ILE A 8 1.52 6.55 2.73
N ILE A 9 0.63 5.59 3.02
CA ILE A 9 0.07 5.35 4.35
C ILE A 9 0.50 3.96 4.82
N THR A 10 1.31 3.87 5.87
CA THR A 10 1.62 2.60 6.53
C THR A 10 0.69 2.38 7.72
N ILE A 11 0.11 1.18 7.82
CA ILE A 11 -0.93 0.85 8.78
C ILE A 11 -0.41 -0.28 9.67
N GLY A 12 -0.28 -0.01 10.96
CA GLY A 12 0.17 -0.99 11.94
C GLY A 12 0.54 -0.35 13.27
N SER A 13 -0.08 -0.81 14.36
CA SER A 13 0.18 -0.33 15.71
C SER A 13 1.63 -0.57 16.16
N GLU A 14 2.29 -1.60 15.64
CA GLU A 14 3.70 -1.92 15.87
C GLU A 14 4.66 -0.87 15.29
N LEU A 15 4.24 -0.16 14.22
CA LEU A 15 5.00 0.97 13.67
C LEU A 15 4.94 2.15 14.65
N LEU A 16 3.74 2.48 15.15
CA LEU A 16 3.55 3.57 16.12
C LEU A 16 4.23 3.30 17.46
N LYS A 17 4.31 2.03 17.86
CA LYS A 17 5.03 1.60 19.07
C LYS A 17 6.54 1.50 18.87
N GLY A 18 7.04 1.74 17.66
CA GLY A 18 8.48 1.65 17.33
C GLY A 18 9.06 0.23 17.41
N ILE A 19 8.21 -0.80 17.34
CA ILE A 19 8.64 -2.20 17.39
C ILE A 19 9.26 -2.61 16.05
N ILE A 20 8.71 -2.11 14.95
CA ILE A 20 9.18 -2.37 13.59
C ILE A 20 9.48 -1.04 12.90
N LEU A 21 10.59 -1.01 12.17
CA LEU A 21 10.96 0.11 11.30
C LEU A 21 10.17 0.05 10.00
N ASP A 22 9.57 1.16 9.59
CA ASP A 22 8.94 1.29 8.28
C ASP A 22 9.97 1.26 7.15
N ARG A 23 10.15 0.09 6.55
CA ARG A 23 10.98 -0.12 5.37
C ARG A 23 10.17 -0.05 4.06
N ASN A 24 8.85 -0.16 4.15
CA ASN A 24 7.97 -0.18 2.99
C ASN A 24 7.89 1.20 2.36
N SER A 25 7.74 2.25 3.17
CA SER A 25 7.72 3.63 2.69
C SER A 25 8.99 3.97 1.91
N LYS A 26 10.17 3.54 2.38
CA LYS A 26 11.43 3.74 1.64
C LYS A 26 11.36 3.11 0.25
N TYR A 27 11.03 1.83 0.17
CA TYR A 27 10.96 1.13 -1.12
C TYR A 27 9.92 1.78 -2.05
N LEU A 28 8.74 2.10 -1.53
CA LEU A 28 7.67 2.73 -2.30
C LEU A 28 8.06 4.12 -2.80
N CYS A 29 8.72 4.96 -1.99
CA CYS A 29 9.24 6.25 -2.44
C CYS A 29 10.19 6.09 -3.63
N ASP A 30 11.17 5.18 -3.50
CA ASP A 30 12.16 4.92 -4.53
C ASP A 30 11.51 4.44 -5.84
N GLN A 31 10.44 3.66 -5.77
CA GLN A 31 9.74 3.18 -6.97
C GLN A 31 8.77 4.20 -7.56
N LEU A 32 7.95 4.86 -6.74
CA LEU A 32 6.98 5.85 -7.19
C LEU A 32 7.66 7.02 -7.91
N LYS A 33 8.83 7.43 -7.44
CA LYS A 33 9.67 8.41 -8.14
C LYS A 33 10.05 7.97 -9.55
N LYS A 34 10.44 6.71 -9.73
CA LYS A 34 10.76 6.12 -11.05
C LYS A 34 9.54 6.02 -11.98
N LEU A 35 8.33 5.97 -11.39
CA LEU A 35 7.06 5.99 -12.12
C LEU A 35 6.57 7.41 -12.42
N GLY A 36 7.29 8.44 -11.97
CA GLY A 36 6.98 9.85 -12.25
C GLY A 36 6.03 10.51 -11.26
N TYR A 37 5.93 9.97 -10.04
CA TYR A 37 5.23 10.60 -8.93
C TYR A 37 6.16 11.39 -8.02
N ASP A 38 5.67 12.54 -7.58
CA ASP A 38 6.20 13.26 -6.42
C ASP A 38 5.52 12.75 -5.15
N VAL A 39 6.29 12.09 -4.28
CA VAL A 39 5.76 11.59 -3.01
C VAL A 39 5.74 12.74 -2.01
N VAL A 40 4.58 13.36 -1.86
CA VAL A 40 4.41 14.58 -1.04
C VAL A 40 4.25 14.28 0.44
N LYS A 41 3.96 13.02 0.80
CA LYS A 41 3.73 12.61 2.19
C LYS A 41 3.92 11.12 2.39
N THR A 42 4.55 10.79 3.51
CA THR A 42 4.50 9.45 4.12
C THR A 42 3.95 9.59 5.53
N VAL A 43 3.07 8.68 5.94
CA VAL A 43 2.43 8.74 7.25
C VAL A 43 2.14 7.34 7.76
N SER A 44 2.35 7.12 9.05
CA SER A 44 1.98 5.88 9.73
C SER A 44 0.75 6.11 10.60
N VAL A 45 -0.19 5.17 10.58
CA VAL A 45 -1.41 5.18 11.39
C VAL A 45 -1.62 3.84 12.09
N GLY A 46 -2.45 3.85 13.12
CA GLY A 46 -2.85 2.62 13.83
C GLY A 46 -3.88 1.81 13.06
N ASP A 47 -4.19 0.63 13.59
CA ASP A 47 -5.11 -0.34 12.99
C ASP A 47 -6.61 -0.04 13.21
N ASP A 48 -6.93 1.14 13.77
CA ASP A 48 -8.31 1.55 13.99
C ASP A 48 -8.92 2.17 12.73
N ILE A 49 -10.22 1.91 12.52
CA ILE A 49 -10.95 2.35 11.32
C ILE A 49 -10.94 3.87 11.21
N ASP A 50 -11.08 4.60 12.31
CA ASP A 50 -11.20 6.06 12.28
C ASP A 50 -9.90 6.73 11.81
N SER A 51 -8.76 6.22 12.27
CA SER A 51 -7.44 6.67 11.82
C SER A 51 -7.22 6.39 10.34
N ILE A 52 -7.56 5.19 9.87
CA ILE A 52 -7.44 4.80 8.45
C ILE A 52 -8.35 5.68 7.59
N VAL A 53 -9.63 5.84 7.96
CA VAL A 53 -10.61 6.64 7.24
C VAL A 53 -10.16 8.09 7.12
N ARG A 54 -9.74 8.69 8.23
CA ARG A 54 -9.30 10.08 8.28
C ARG A 54 -8.11 10.32 7.35
N GLU A 55 -7.09 9.48 7.43
CA GLU A 55 -5.88 9.69 6.63
C GLU A 55 -6.08 9.37 5.15
N VAL A 56 -6.86 8.34 4.82
CA VAL A 56 -7.18 8.02 3.41
C VAL A 56 -7.96 9.15 2.75
N ARG A 57 -8.97 9.72 3.43
CA ARG A 57 -9.73 10.86 2.88
C ARG A 57 -8.82 12.05 2.62
N ARG A 58 -7.97 12.40 3.58
CA ARG A 58 -6.99 13.47 3.43
C ARG A 58 -6.00 13.20 2.29
N ALA A 59 -5.48 11.99 2.20
CA ALA A 59 -4.53 11.61 1.17
C ALA A 59 -5.12 11.71 -0.25
N ILE A 60 -6.40 11.36 -0.41
CA ILE A 60 -7.10 11.47 -1.70
C ILE A 60 -7.29 12.94 -2.08
N GLU A 61 -7.45 13.87 -1.15
CA GLU A 61 -7.51 15.31 -1.45
C GLU A 61 -6.14 15.84 -1.91
N GLU A 62 -5.05 15.35 -1.31
CA GLU A 62 -3.68 15.84 -1.51
C GLU A 62 -2.95 15.21 -2.70
N ALA A 63 -3.38 14.03 -3.19
CA ALA A 63 -2.64 13.23 -4.17
C ALA A 63 -3.50 12.55 -5.26
N ASP A 64 -2.83 12.12 -6.34
CA ASP A 64 -3.40 11.36 -7.44
C ASP A 64 -3.34 9.85 -7.20
N LEU A 65 -2.37 9.39 -6.42
CA LEU A 65 -2.19 8.01 -6.02
C LEU A 65 -1.99 7.90 -4.51
N VAL A 66 -2.81 7.10 -3.84
CA VAL A 66 -2.60 6.73 -2.43
C VAL A 66 -2.14 5.29 -2.39
N VAL A 67 -0.99 5.02 -1.77
CA VAL A 67 -0.49 3.65 -1.56
C VAL A 67 -0.55 3.32 -0.08
N THR A 68 -1.22 2.24 0.27
CA THR A 68 -1.32 1.75 1.64
C THR A 68 -0.58 0.43 1.82
N SER A 69 0.00 0.21 3.00
CA SER A 69 0.65 -1.06 3.35
C SER A 69 0.33 -1.47 4.78
N GLY A 70 -0.15 -2.70 4.95
CA GLY A 70 -0.45 -3.28 6.28
C GLY A 70 -1.94 -3.51 6.52
N GLY A 71 -2.26 -4.26 7.58
CA GLY A 71 -3.63 -4.54 8.03
C GLY A 71 -4.50 -5.35 7.05
N LEU A 72 -3.90 -6.20 6.21
CA LEU A 72 -4.60 -7.08 5.25
C LEU A 72 -4.70 -8.54 5.67
N GLY A 73 -4.18 -8.90 6.84
CA GLY A 73 -4.31 -10.23 7.40
C GLY A 73 -5.76 -10.64 7.70
N PRO A 74 -5.96 -11.85 8.24
CA PRO A 74 -7.28 -12.37 8.59
C PRO A 74 -7.72 -12.01 10.01
N THR A 75 -6.94 -11.25 10.78
CA THR A 75 -7.24 -10.99 12.20
C THR A 75 -8.30 -9.91 12.38
N LYS A 76 -8.74 -9.71 13.62
CA LYS A 76 -9.69 -8.62 13.96
C LYS A 76 -9.04 -7.24 13.89
N ASP A 77 -7.72 -7.18 14.02
CA ASP A 77 -6.96 -5.94 13.96
C ASP A 77 -6.67 -5.54 12.51
N ASP A 78 -6.71 -6.48 11.57
CA ASP A 78 -6.56 -6.20 10.13
C ASP A 78 -7.80 -5.49 9.54
N LYS A 79 -7.91 -4.16 9.71
CA LYS A 79 -9.08 -3.35 9.32
C LYS A 79 -8.87 -2.44 8.12
N THR A 80 -7.77 -2.60 7.38
CA THR A 80 -7.41 -1.72 6.26
C THR A 80 -8.46 -1.69 5.16
N ARG A 81 -9.02 -2.85 4.78
CA ARG A 81 -10.07 -2.94 3.75
C ARG A 81 -11.34 -2.21 4.18
N GLU A 82 -11.76 -2.44 5.41
CA GLU A 82 -12.94 -1.82 6.02
C GLU A 82 -12.78 -0.30 6.10
N GLY A 83 -11.64 0.16 6.61
CA GLY A 83 -11.34 1.59 6.72
C GLY A 83 -11.32 2.28 5.35
N ILE A 84 -10.67 1.67 4.35
CA ILE A 84 -10.62 2.25 3.00
C ILE A 84 -12.00 2.21 2.34
N ALA A 85 -12.78 1.14 2.50
CA ALA A 85 -14.16 1.08 1.98
C ALA A 85 -15.02 2.23 2.53
N VAL A 86 -14.95 2.48 3.84
CA VAL A 86 -15.66 3.61 4.50
C VAL A 86 -15.13 4.97 4.02
N ALA A 87 -13.80 5.10 3.85
CA ALA A 87 -13.19 6.33 3.36
C ALA A 87 -13.71 6.70 1.97
N LEU A 88 -13.84 5.70 1.10
CA LEU A 88 -14.28 5.81 -0.29
C LEU A 88 -15.80 5.76 -0.49
N ASN A 89 -16.58 5.61 0.59
CA ASN A 89 -18.02 5.39 0.54
C ASN A 89 -18.42 4.22 -0.39
N LYS A 90 -17.67 3.11 -0.31
CA LYS A 90 -17.85 1.88 -1.08
C LYS A 90 -18.18 0.71 -0.16
N LYS A 91 -18.84 -0.31 -0.70
CA LYS A 91 -19.13 -1.55 0.04
C LYS A 91 -17.95 -2.52 -0.03
N LEU A 92 -17.82 -3.37 0.98
CA LEU A 92 -17.05 -4.61 0.88
C LEU A 92 -17.96 -5.74 0.40
N ILE A 93 -17.51 -6.47 -0.60
CA ILE A 93 -18.24 -7.57 -1.24
C ILE A 93 -17.41 -8.84 -1.08
N MET A 94 -18.04 -9.93 -0.67
CA MET A 94 -17.40 -11.23 -0.63
C MET A 94 -17.22 -11.78 -2.05
N ASP A 95 -15.98 -11.99 -2.47
CA ASP A 95 -15.66 -12.70 -3.71
C ASP A 95 -15.51 -14.20 -3.40
N HIS A 96 -16.52 -14.98 -3.79
CA HIS A 96 -16.58 -16.43 -3.53
C HIS A 96 -15.51 -17.24 -4.29
N ASP A 97 -15.08 -16.76 -5.46
CA ASP A 97 -14.04 -17.43 -6.25
C ASP A 97 -12.66 -17.14 -5.68
N LEU A 98 -12.42 -15.90 -5.25
CA LEU A 98 -11.22 -15.51 -4.51
C LEU A 98 -11.13 -16.25 -3.19
N LYS A 99 -12.25 -16.34 -2.45
CA LYS A 99 -12.33 -17.13 -1.21
C LYS A 99 -11.88 -18.57 -1.44
N SER A 100 -12.42 -19.22 -2.47
CA SER A 100 -12.06 -20.61 -2.83
C SER A 100 -10.57 -20.75 -3.16
N ARG A 101 -9.99 -19.78 -3.87
CA ARG A 101 -8.55 -19.74 -4.18
C ARG A 101 -7.68 -19.55 -2.93
N ILE A 102 -8.06 -18.64 -2.04
CA ILE A 102 -7.35 -18.39 -0.77
C ILE A 102 -7.42 -19.63 0.12
N GLU A 103 -8.59 -20.25 0.28
CA GLU A 103 -8.76 -21.46 1.07
C GLU A 103 -7.93 -22.63 0.54
N LYS A 104 -7.88 -22.82 -0.79
CA LYS A 104 -7.03 -23.82 -1.43
C LYS A 104 -5.56 -23.56 -1.12
N ARG A 105 -5.09 -22.34 -1.34
CA ARG A 105 -3.71 -21.93 -1.09
C ARG A 105 -3.32 -22.16 0.37
N VAL A 106 -4.14 -21.70 1.31
CA VAL A 106 -3.89 -21.87 2.74
C VAL A 106 -3.88 -23.34 3.14
N ARG A 107 -4.75 -24.17 2.55
CA ARG A 107 -4.74 -25.62 2.77
C ARG A 107 -3.42 -26.27 2.34
N GLU A 108 -2.88 -25.86 1.20
CA GLU A 108 -1.60 -26.34 0.66
C GLU A 108 -0.41 -25.92 1.54
N PHE A 109 -0.40 -24.69 2.05
CA PHE A 109 0.70 -24.16 2.87
C PHE A 109 0.64 -24.55 4.35
N TYR A 110 -0.55 -24.76 4.93
CA TYR A 110 -0.75 -24.97 6.38
C TYR A 110 -1.23 -26.40 6.74
N SER A 111 -0.72 -27.41 6.06
CA SER A 111 -0.95 -28.84 6.38
C SER A 111 -2.44 -29.20 6.48
N GLY A 112 -3.27 -28.64 5.60
CA GLY A 112 -4.69 -29.02 5.49
C GLY A 112 -5.67 -28.26 6.38
N LYS A 113 -5.22 -27.46 7.37
CA LYS A 113 -6.13 -26.71 8.26
C LYS A 113 -6.41 -25.31 7.72
N ILE A 114 -7.69 -24.98 7.57
CA ILE A 114 -8.15 -23.65 7.15
C ILE A 114 -8.68 -22.91 8.39
N PRO A 115 -8.06 -21.79 8.81
CA PRO A 115 -8.61 -20.93 9.85
C PRO A 115 -9.97 -20.33 9.41
N GLY A 116 -10.97 -20.34 10.29
CA GLY A 116 -12.31 -19.86 9.94
C GLY A 116 -12.39 -18.36 9.59
N ASN A 117 -11.41 -17.57 10.01
CA ASN A 117 -11.32 -16.14 9.71
C ASN A 117 -10.61 -15.82 8.38
N ILE A 118 -10.10 -16.84 7.67
CA ILE A 118 -9.36 -16.61 6.41
C ILE A 118 -10.23 -16.00 5.31
N SER A 119 -11.54 -16.31 5.32
CA SER A 119 -12.47 -15.84 4.30
C SER A 119 -12.60 -14.32 4.27
N LYS A 120 -12.25 -13.64 5.38
CA LYS A 120 -12.16 -12.18 5.44
C LYS A 120 -11.23 -11.60 4.37
N GLN A 121 -10.17 -12.31 4.01
CA GLN A 121 -9.22 -11.87 2.99
C GLN A 121 -9.80 -11.86 1.56
N ALA A 122 -10.98 -12.46 1.38
CA ALA A 122 -11.73 -12.43 0.12
C ALA A 122 -12.78 -11.31 0.06
N GLU A 123 -12.83 -10.42 1.06
CA GLU A 123 -13.62 -9.20 1.00
C GLU A 123 -12.92 -8.17 0.11
N VAL A 124 -13.61 -7.76 -0.94
CA VAL A 124 -13.10 -6.86 -1.98
C VAL A 124 -13.91 -5.57 -1.96
N ILE A 125 -13.24 -4.43 -2.05
CA ILE A 125 -13.90 -3.13 -2.16
C ILE A 125 -14.61 -3.07 -3.51
N GLU A 126 -15.86 -2.61 -3.52
CA GLU A 126 -16.68 -2.51 -4.73
C GLU A 126 -15.96 -1.74 -5.86
N GLY A 127 -15.74 -2.44 -6.98
CA GLY A 127 -15.03 -1.91 -8.16
C GLY A 127 -13.50 -1.95 -8.06
N ALA A 128 -12.94 -2.65 -7.06
CA ALA A 128 -11.50 -2.87 -6.97
C ALA A 128 -11.01 -3.97 -7.92
N GLU A 129 -9.84 -3.75 -8.52
CA GLU A 129 -9.05 -4.82 -9.13
C GLU A 129 -8.32 -5.59 -8.02
N VAL A 130 -8.49 -6.91 -7.98
CA VAL A 130 -7.79 -7.79 -7.03
C VAL A 130 -6.38 -8.07 -7.55
N LEU A 131 -5.37 -7.83 -6.72
CA LEU A 131 -3.97 -8.11 -7.00
C LEU A 131 -3.56 -9.42 -6.32
N GLU A 132 -3.15 -10.41 -7.11
CA GLU A 132 -2.73 -11.70 -6.58
C GLU A 132 -1.48 -11.57 -5.70
N ASN A 133 -1.52 -12.20 -4.53
CA ASN A 133 -0.36 -12.35 -3.67
C ASN A 133 0.28 -13.72 -3.89
N THR A 134 1.41 -13.74 -4.59
CA THR A 134 2.13 -14.97 -4.94
C THR A 134 3.00 -15.52 -3.80
N VAL A 135 3.10 -14.82 -2.68
CA VAL A 135 3.94 -15.21 -1.53
C VAL A 135 3.09 -15.52 -0.29
N GLY A 136 2.10 -14.69 0.03
CA GLY A 136 1.20 -14.85 1.17
C GLY A 136 -0.21 -15.26 0.76
N SER A 137 -1.18 -15.06 1.66
CA SER A 137 -2.60 -15.36 1.43
C SER A 137 -3.45 -14.10 1.20
N ALA A 138 -3.01 -12.94 1.67
CA ALA A 138 -3.76 -11.68 1.59
C ALA A 138 -3.61 -11.04 0.21
N PRO A 139 -4.63 -11.00 -0.64
CA PRO A 139 -4.54 -10.28 -1.91
C PRO A 139 -4.51 -8.76 -1.65
N GLY A 140 -3.86 -8.06 -2.57
CA GLY A 140 -3.90 -6.61 -2.63
C GLY A 140 -5.08 -6.15 -3.45
N GLN A 141 -5.33 -4.85 -3.47
CA GLN A 141 -6.44 -4.28 -4.22
C GLN A 141 -6.04 -2.93 -4.82
N LEU A 142 -6.48 -2.65 -6.04
CA LEU A 142 -6.36 -1.35 -6.68
C LEU A 142 -7.76 -0.79 -6.91
N VAL A 143 -8.09 0.32 -6.25
CA VAL A 143 -9.39 0.97 -6.34
C VAL A 143 -9.26 2.27 -7.13
N ASN A 144 -9.95 2.36 -8.26
CA ASN A 144 -10.02 3.61 -9.02
C ASN A 144 -11.11 4.52 -8.43
N VAL A 145 -10.77 5.79 -8.23
CA VAL A 145 -11.64 6.84 -7.67
C VAL A 145 -11.54 8.05 -8.58
N GLU A 146 -12.48 8.16 -9.52
CA GLU A 146 -12.44 9.16 -10.60
C GLU A 146 -11.10 9.12 -11.36
N ASN A 147 -10.29 10.16 -11.23
CA ASN A 147 -9.00 10.34 -11.90
C ASN A 147 -7.81 9.85 -11.03
N LYS A 148 -8.11 9.30 -9.85
CA LYS A 148 -7.18 8.94 -8.79
C LYS A 148 -7.24 7.44 -8.53
N ALA A 149 -6.26 6.92 -7.79
CA ALA A 149 -6.23 5.52 -7.41
C ALA A 149 -5.79 5.31 -5.96
N VAL A 150 -6.33 4.28 -5.32
CA VAL A 150 -5.89 3.77 -4.02
C VAL A 150 -5.36 2.35 -4.20
N LEU A 151 -4.04 2.19 -4.03
CA LEU A 151 -3.36 0.90 -4.05
C LEU A 151 -3.22 0.37 -2.62
N ILE A 152 -3.63 -0.87 -2.41
CA ILE A 152 -3.71 -1.51 -1.09
C ILE A 152 -2.81 -2.75 -1.10
N LEU A 153 -1.76 -2.73 -0.30
CA LEU A 153 -0.71 -3.75 -0.28
C LEU A 153 -0.56 -4.38 1.11
N PRO A 154 -0.05 -5.62 1.19
CA PRO A 154 0.23 -6.26 2.47
C PRO A 154 1.37 -5.55 3.23
N GLY A 155 1.47 -5.83 4.53
CA GLY A 155 2.53 -5.28 5.40
C GLY A 155 3.90 -5.93 5.17
N PRO A 156 4.03 -7.26 5.12
CA PRO A 156 5.34 -7.90 4.95
C PRO A 156 6.03 -7.51 3.63
N PRO A 157 7.29 -7.00 3.65
CA PRO A 157 8.00 -6.57 2.44
C PRO A 157 8.12 -7.68 1.37
N ARG A 158 8.27 -8.94 1.82
CA ARG A 158 8.36 -10.11 0.94
C ARG A 158 7.09 -10.37 0.12
N GLU A 159 5.94 -9.85 0.56
CA GLU A 159 4.65 -9.93 -0.14
C GLU A 159 4.39 -8.63 -0.92
N LEU A 160 4.67 -7.48 -0.28
CA LEU A 160 4.46 -6.16 -0.89
C LEU A 160 5.28 -5.96 -2.16
N ILE A 161 6.58 -6.27 -2.14
CA ILE A 161 7.49 -5.98 -3.24
C ILE A 161 7.05 -6.70 -4.53
N PRO A 162 6.88 -8.04 -4.55
CA PRO A 162 6.42 -8.72 -5.76
C PRO A 162 5.07 -8.21 -6.29
N MET A 163 4.14 -7.88 -5.40
CA MET A 163 2.82 -7.36 -5.80
C MET A 163 2.92 -5.95 -6.40
N PHE A 164 3.72 -5.09 -5.79
CA PHE A 164 3.97 -3.76 -6.34
C PHE A 164 4.65 -3.86 -7.72
N GLU A 165 5.68 -4.70 -7.85
CA GLU A 165 6.38 -4.93 -9.12
C GLU A 165 5.45 -5.44 -10.23
N ALA A 166 4.44 -6.26 -9.88
CA ALA A 166 3.46 -6.77 -10.84
C ALA A 166 2.48 -5.68 -11.34
N VAL A 167 2.19 -4.66 -10.53
CA VAL A 167 1.20 -3.61 -10.87
C VAL A 167 1.84 -2.29 -11.32
N LYS A 168 3.13 -2.06 -11.02
CA LYS A 168 3.79 -0.75 -11.17
C LYS A 168 3.67 -0.13 -12.58
N GLU A 169 3.71 -0.95 -13.64
CA GLU A 169 3.66 -0.43 -15.00
C GLU A 169 2.27 0.14 -15.35
N LYS A 170 1.20 -0.33 -14.68
CA LYS A 170 -0.14 0.27 -14.79
C LYS A 170 -0.22 1.65 -14.13
N LEU A 171 0.68 1.94 -13.20
CA LEU A 171 0.72 3.19 -12.44
C LEU A 171 1.66 4.21 -13.08
N ARG A 172 2.45 3.83 -14.08
CA ARG A 172 3.45 4.71 -14.69
C ARG A 172 2.78 5.98 -15.26
N THR A 173 3.36 7.12 -14.93
CA THR A 173 2.94 8.41 -15.48
C THR A 173 3.77 8.75 -16.72
N GLU A 174 3.30 9.72 -17.51
CA GLU A 174 4.07 10.25 -18.65
C GLU A 174 5.25 11.13 -18.20
N ASN A 175 5.37 11.43 -16.91
CA ASN A 175 6.45 12.24 -16.39
C ASN A 175 7.72 11.38 -16.25
N ALA A 176 8.79 11.78 -16.93
CA ALA A 176 10.12 11.21 -16.75
C ALA A 176 10.96 12.12 -15.84
N PHE A 177 11.54 11.57 -14.77
CA PHE A 177 12.53 12.26 -13.94
C PHE A 177 13.90 11.62 -14.11
N TYR A 178 14.91 12.48 -14.19
CA TYR A 178 16.31 12.09 -14.08
C TYR A 178 16.86 12.66 -12.77
N GLU A 179 17.30 11.77 -11.88
CA GLU A 179 17.97 12.15 -10.64
C GLU A 179 19.43 11.71 -10.72
N ARG A 180 20.33 12.61 -10.28
CA ARG A 180 21.74 12.30 -10.10
C ARG A 180 22.16 12.70 -8.69
N THR A 181 22.51 11.72 -7.87
CA THR A 181 23.12 11.98 -6.57
C THR A 181 24.62 12.18 -6.74
N MET A 182 25.14 13.31 -6.26
CA MET A 182 26.59 13.56 -6.14
C MET A 182 26.96 13.51 -4.66
N SER A 183 27.97 12.72 -4.32
CA SER A 183 28.45 12.58 -2.94
C SER A 183 29.80 13.28 -2.80
N PHE A 184 29.88 14.18 -1.83
CA PHE A 184 31.07 14.95 -1.50
C PHE A 184 31.60 14.52 -0.14
N TYR A 185 32.92 14.47 0.01
CA TYR A 185 33.60 14.07 1.26
C TYR A 185 34.58 15.15 1.69
N GLY A 186 34.64 15.42 2.99
CA GLY A 186 35.58 16.39 3.57
C GLY A 186 35.22 17.86 3.38
N ILE A 187 34.01 18.16 2.90
CA ILE A 187 33.50 19.52 2.71
C ILE A 187 32.21 19.66 3.55
N PRO A 188 32.12 20.63 4.48
CA PRO A 188 30.88 20.91 5.21
C PRO A 188 29.77 21.40 4.26
N GLU A 189 28.50 21.07 4.56
CA GLU A 189 27.33 21.45 3.73
C GLU A 189 27.28 22.95 3.44
N ALA A 190 27.48 23.80 4.47
CA ALA A 190 27.46 25.25 4.32
C ALA A 190 28.51 25.78 3.32
N LYS A 191 29.66 25.10 3.19
CA LYS A 191 30.70 25.49 2.22
C LYS A 191 30.35 24.98 0.81
N LEU A 192 29.73 23.81 0.70
CA LEU A 192 29.30 23.25 -0.59
C LEU A 192 28.21 24.13 -1.24
N GLU A 193 27.39 24.82 -0.45
CA GLU A 193 26.34 25.72 -0.95
C GLU A 193 26.89 27.06 -1.49
N GLU A 194 28.07 27.48 -1.05
CA GLU A 194 28.71 28.74 -1.49
C GLU A 194 29.48 28.61 -2.83
N GLU A 195 29.83 27.40 -3.27
CA GLU A 195 30.59 27.12 -4.52
C GLU A 195 29.69 26.81 -5.73
#